data_AF-A0A7S0ZN54-F1
#
_entry.id   AF-A0A7S0ZN54-F1
#
_cell.length_a   1.000
_cell.length_b   1.000
_cell.length_c   1.000
_cell.angle_alpha   90.00
_cell.angle_beta   90.00
_cell.angle_gamma   90.00
#
_symmetry.space_group_name_H-M   'P 1'
#
loop_
_entity.id
_entity.type
_entity.pdbx_description
1 polymer ?
#
loop_
_entity_poly.entity_id
_entity_poly.type
_entity_poly.pdbx_seq_one_letter_code
_entity_poly.pdbx_strand_id
1 'polypeptide(L)'
;AGWTVPDSQAMWRGPGLRESLEQKKEDARELARHRQGCARERAASDRAKARQWHARSPRSKSCEPPEIAREEPPEAQVEPTTVEDSAVEEKAATPSESSSEDDEIAELWYGASSLPSPSRSHQPSPSRGIRFFTPSPNDMASGAPLPGVVSRDHGRRCSNGDSCSNWGSCTASPISPGCPPEVGSVSRASVSRASISPGSARVGCLRGDGTPRRRQSRWHRLVDNRKDEFADWPMEERTRYLQAFMAGARGREDGLTAKGLFTSLEELGIVINSAVEEAAVGDIVKQATAGGGVNLFSFVFVVAPQVERRLEEMRYPELFSKFAAADVDGKGLNEGACREALMSLKSFDEDVSQHTFDHDFSSIFQSCAPSGAADFTQFKAVARQLEHRFFHHRTQAERRISSDSGLQVAEQKLHVGELAYLKRSFDAQDLSALGYISRPRLFQALTYSGVVPAVGPMHTYAAEVLEEFEEQSNFTFSEFLDVVRRVRDQQRDAIRDEIGSMLKPVSSPSGRVPSWFVRELPAVLLRKRSCTASSVISEDFVGAFKTMLIDDEDLEDIERTATLAHRTLERARAQALTREDRLAKQLGVDSEMVQPLRVAFRSLSMLNEEGTVGVRELREVLTR
;
A
#
# COMPACT_ATOMS: atom_id res chain seq x y z
N ALA A 1 14.64 44.33 56.19
CA ALA A 1 13.52 43.49 55.73
C ALA A 1 14.06 42.51 54.70
N GLY A 2 14.00 41.20 54.97
CA GLY A 2 14.54 40.17 54.07
C GLY A 2 13.53 39.83 52.97
N TRP A 3 13.95 39.94 51.72
CA TRP A 3 13.16 39.49 50.57
C TRP A 3 13.66 38.10 50.15
N THR A 4 12.91 37.06 50.46
CA THR A 4 13.13 35.71 49.92
C THR A 4 12.74 35.69 48.44
N VAL A 5 13.68 35.33 47.56
CA VAL A 5 13.41 35.18 46.12
C VAL A 5 12.40 34.03 45.93
N PRO A 6 11.28 34.23 45.21
CA PRO A 6 10.32 33.15 44.95
C PRO A 6 10.93 32.03 44.12
N ASP A 7 10.59 30.78 44.47
CA ASP A 7 11.10 29.58 43.83
C ASP A 7 10.75 29.54 42.33
N SER A 8 11.76 29.68 41.47
CA SER A 8 11.58 30.00 40.05
C SER A 8 10.95 28.86 39.24
N GLN A 9 10.97 27.62 39.74
CA GLN A 9 10.27 26.51 39.09
C GLN A 9 8.75 26.62 39.15
N ALA A 10 8.19 27.38 40.10
CA ALA A 10 6.74 27.54 40.23
C ALA A 10 6.13 28.43 39.14
N MET A 11 6.86 29.46 38.66
CA MET A 11 6.34 30.42 37.67
C MET A 11 6.19 29.83 36.26
N TRP A 12 7.04 28.89 35.85
CA TRP A 12 7.01 28.31 34.50
C TRP A 12 5.95 27.22 34.29
N ARG A 13 5.23 26.83 35.35
CA ARG A 13 4.13 25.86 35.28
C ARG A 13 2.83 26.54 35.72
N GLY A 14 2.31 27.41 34.85
CA GLY A 14 1.03 28.09 35.05
C GLY A 14 -0.09 27.08 35.39
N PRO A 15 -1.11 27.49 36.19
CA PRO A 15 -2.09 26.59 36.80
C PRO A 15 -2.76 25.63 35.81
N GLY A 16 -3.10 26.11 34.61
CA GLY A 16 -3.69 25.29 33.54
C GLY A 16 -2.85 24.09 33.07
N LEU A 17 -1.53 24.07 33.30
CA LEU A 17 -0.71 22.88 33.02
C LEU A 17 -0.95 21.76 34.02
N ARG A 18 -1.22 22.08 35.30
CA ARG A 18 -1.61 21.07 36.30
C ARG A 18 -2.99 20.54 35.98
N GLU A 19 -3.96 21.43 35.75
CA GLU A 19 -5.33 21.08 35.38
C GLU A 19 -5.37 20.20 34.12
N SER A 20 -4.63 20.56 33.06
CA SER A 20 -4.51 19.74 31.85
C SER A 20 -3.87 18.36 32.10
N LEU A 21 -2.91 18.25 33.01
CA LEU A 21 -2.29 16.97 33.39
C LEU A 21 -3.17 16.13 34.33
N GLU A 22 -4.04 16.74 35.12
CA GLU A 22 -5.02 16.00 35.92
C GLU A 22 -6.19 15.54 35.06
N GLN A 23 -6.69 16.38 34.15
CA GLN A 23 -7.71 15.99 33.16
C GLN A 23 -7.24 14.79 32.33
N LYS A 24 -6.02 14.85 31.75
CA LYS A 24 -5.45 13.71 31.01
C LYS A 24 -5.30 12.43 31.84
N LYS A 25 -5.12 12.52 33.16
CA LYS A 25 -5.11 11.34 34.04
C LYS A 25 -6.51 10.82 34.29
N GLU A 26 -7.51 11.70 34.42
CA GLU A 26 -8.91 11.33 34.59
C GLU A 26 -9.44 10.64 33.32
N ASP A 27 -9.21 11.25 32.14
CA ASP A 27 -9.53 10.68 30.83
C ASP A 27 -8.88 9.29 30.65
N ALA A 28 -7.62 9.12 31.04
CA ALA A 28 -6.92 7.84 30.97
C ALA A 28 -7.50 6.78 31.93
N ARG A 29 -7.97 7.19 33.13
CA ARG A 29 -8.68 6.30 34.07
C ARG A 29 -10.06 5.92 33.56
N GLU A 30 -10.75 6.83 32.88
CA GLU A 30 -12.05 6.56 32.27
C GLU A 30 -11.93 5.61 31.08
N LEU A 31 -10.98 5.84 30.18
CA LEU A 31 -10.68 4.94 29.06
C LEU A 31 -10.26 3.53 29.55
N ALA A 32 -9.51 3.45 30.65
CA ALA A 32 -9.18 2.16 31.29
C ALA A 32 -10.41 1.46 31.88
N ARG A 33 -11.32 2.19 32.53
CA ARG A 33 -12.61 1.68 33.03
C ARG A 33 -13.49 1.17 31.88
N HIS A 34 -13.59 1.94 30.79
CA HIS A 34 -14.33 1.57 29.58
C HIS A 34 -13.79 0.26 28.96
N ARG A 35 -12.47 0.18 28.71
CA ARG A 35 -11.81 -1.04 28.20
C ARG A 35 -12.05 -2.26 29.10
N GLN A 36 -12.03 -2.09 30.43
CA GLN A 36 -12.34 -3.16 31.37
C GLN A 36 -13.82 -3.57 31.32
N GLY A 37 -14.74 -2.63 31.09
CA GLY A 37 -16.15 -2.87 30.84
C GLY A 37 -16.39 -3.75 29.62
N CYS A 38 -15.93 -3.31 28.45
CA CYS A 38 -16.06 -4.06 27.19
C CYS A 38 -15.45 -5.48 27.29
N ALA A 39 -14.31 -5.63 27.96
CA ALA A 39 -13.68 -6.94 28.18
C ALA A 39 -14.54 -7.87 29.06
N ARG A 40 -15.20 -7.34 30.11
CA ARG A 40 -16.12 -8.12 30.96
C ARG A 40 -17.39 -8.50 30.21
N GLU A 41 -17.95 -7.58 29.43
CA GLU A 41 -19.16 -7.82 28.63
C GLU A 41 -18.92 -8.87 27.54
N ARG A 42 -17.82 -8.76 26.80
CA ARG A 42 -17.40 -9.79 25.83
C ARG A 42 -17.22 -11.15 26.49
N ALA A 43 -16.51 -11.21 27.62
CA ALA A 43 -16.35 -12.43 28.38
C ALA A 43 -17.66 -13.00 28.98
N ALA A 44 -18.69 -12.17 29.17
CA ALA A 44 -20.03 -12.63 29.56
C ALA A 44 -20.81 -13.18 28.35
N SER A 45 -20.74 -12.50 27.20
CA SER A 45 -21.29 -12.96 25.91
C SER A 45 -20.70 -14.30 25.48
N ASP A 46 -19.38 -14.46 25.56
CA ASP A 46 -18.69 -15.72 25.23
C ASP A 46 -19.12 -16.87 26.16
N ARG A 47 -19.34 -16.60 27.47
CA ARG A 47 -19.91 -17.58 28.41
C ARG A 47 -21.37 -17.93 28.08
N ALA A 48 -22.17 -16.96 27.64
CA ALA A 48 -23.55 -17.20 27.22
C ALA A 48 -23.61 -18.07 25.96
N LYS A 49 -22.78 -17.77 24.95
CA LYS A 49 -22.63 -18.60 23.74
C LYS A 49 -22.15 -20.01 24.08
N ALA A 50 -21.16 -20.16 24.95
CA ALA A 50 -20.68 -21.48 25.40
C ALA A 50 -21.77 -22.30 26.11
N ARG A 51 -22.63 -21.66 26.93
CA ARG A 51 -23.79 -22.31 27.56
C ARG A 51 -24.83 -22.74 26.52
N GLN A 52 -25.16 -21.88 25.56
CA GLN A 52 -26.09 -22.23 24.46
C GLN A 52 -25.55 -23.40 23.62
N TRP A 53 -24.26 -23.41 23.32
CA TRP A 53 -23.60 -24.50 22.60
C TRP A 53 -23.65 -25.82 23.40
N HIS A 54 -23.37 -25.79 24.70
CA HIS A 54 -23.51 -26.96 25.58
C HIS A 54 -24.96 -27.45 25.74
N ALA A 55 -25.95 -26.57 25.62
CA ALA A 55 -27.37 -26.93 25.65
C ALA A 55 -27.87 -27.51 24.32
N ARG A 56 -27.31 -27.06 23.18
CA ARG A 56 -27.62 -27.56 21.84
C ARG A 56 -26.85 -28.84 21.48
N SER A 57 -25.66 -29.04 22.03
CA SER A 57 -24.87 -30.26 21.80
C SER A 57 -25.65 -31.46 22.36
N PRO A 58 -26.10 -32.41 21.51
CA PRO A 58 -26.84 -33.58 21.99
C PRO A 58 -25.88 -34.44 22.80
N ARG A 59 -25.99 -34.36 24.14
CA ARG A 59 -25.39 -35.35 25.03
C ARG A 59 -26.01 -36.70 24.69
N SER A 60 -25.20 -37.56 24.10
CA SER A 60 -25.45 -38.97 23.85
C SER A 60 -26.14 -39.63 25.06
N LYS A 61 -27.45 -39.91 24.94
CA LYS A 61 -28.21 -40.74 25.88
C LYS A 61 -27.87 -42.22 25.69
N SER A 62 -26.59 -42.56 25.69
CA SER A 62 -26.08 -43.91 25.39
C SER A 62 -24.95 -44.30 26.35
N CYS A 63 -25.26 -44.24 27.64
CA CYS A 63 -24.54 -44.91 28.71
C CYS A 63 -25.54 -45.59 29.68
N GLU A 64 -26.59 -46.20 29.13
CA GLU A 64 -27.28 -47.27 29.86
C GLU A 64 -26.44 -48.56 29.72
N PRO A 65 -26.21 -49.33 30.80
CA PRO A 65 -25.50 -50.61 30.72
C PRO A 65 -26.29 -51.59 29.85
N PRO A 66 -25.63 -52.46 29.07
CA PRO A 66 -26.33 -53.45 28.25
C PRO A 66 -27.10 -54.43 29.16
N GLU A 67 -28.42 -54.43 29.03
CA GLU A 67 -29.30 -55.39 29.70
C GLU A 67 -29.10 -56.77 29.08
N ILE A 68 -28.95 -57.80 29.93
CA ILE A 68 -28.57 -59.14 29.50
C ILE A 68 -29.76 -59.81 28.81
N ALA A 69 -29.60 -60.11 27.52
CA ALA A 69 -30.60 -60.81 26.73
C ALA A 69 -30.97 -62.16 27.36
N ARG A 70 -32.28 -62.43 27.43
CA ARG A 70 -32.85 -63.76 27.67
C ARG A 70 -33.61 -64.20 26.41
N GLU A 71 -33.49 -65.50 26.14
CA GLU A 71 -33.87 -66.12 24.87
C GLU A 71 -35.39 -66.14 24.61
N GLU A 72 -35.75 -66.26 23.33
CA GLU A 72 -37.11 -66.43 22.82
C GLU A 72 -37.74 -67.76 23.28
N PRO A 73 -39.04 -67.95 23.02
CA PRO A 73 -39.38 -68.86 21.92
C PRO A 73 -40.50 -68.34 20.97
N PRO A 74 -40.64 -68.93 19.77
CA PRO A 74 -41.39 -68.35 18.65
C PRO A 74 -42.78 -68.97 18.43
N GLU A 75 -43.70 -68.19 17.83
CA GLU A 75 -44.93 -68.56 17.09
C GLU A 75 -45.59 -67.23 16.63
N ALA A 76 -46.32 -67.08 15.52
CA ALA A 76 -46.59 -67.92 14.36
C ALA A 76 -46.94 -67.03 13.12
N GLN A 77 -47.07 -67.63 11.94
CA GLN A 77 -47.34 -66.96 10.64
C GLN A 77 -48.77 -66.42 10.51
N VAL A 78 -48.96 -65.24 9.89
CA VAL A 78 -50.16 -64.87 9.07
C VAL A 78 -49.78 -63.87 7.97
N GLU A 79 -49.88 -64.29 6.70
CA GLU A 79 -50.02 -63.45 5.48
C GLU A 79 -51.47 -62.90 5.38
N PRO A 80 -51.83 -61.81 4.62
CA PRO A 80 -51.60 -61.78 3.16
C PRO A 80 -51.62 -60.43 2.37
N THR A 81 -51.33 -60.55 1.06
CA THR A 81 -51.90 -59.79 -0.11
C THR A 81 -51.67 -58.29 -0.32
N THR A 82 -50.78 -57.98 -1.27
CA THR A 82 -51.03 -57.30 -2.57
C THR A 82 -52.13 -56.22 -2.72
N VAL A 83 -51.75 -55.05 -3.27
CA VAL A 83 -52.35 -54.45 -4.49
C VAL A 83 -51.23 -53.73 -5.28
N GLU A 84 -51.16 -53.96 -6.59
CA GLU A 84 -50.34 -53.18 -7.54
C GLU A 84 -51.14 -51.95 -8.01
N ASP A 85 -50.47 -50.87 -8.40
CA ASP A 85 -50.88 -50.18 -9.64
C ASP A 85 -49.75 -49.35 -10.28
N SER A 86 -49.85 -49.16 -11.60
CA SER A 86 -48.72 -48.78 -12.47
C SER A 86 -48.97 -47.56 -13.36
N ALA A 87 -47.86 -47.02 -13.91
CA ALA A 87 -47.80 -46.11 -15.08
C ALA A 87 -48.32 -44.67 -14.85
N VAL A 88 -48.06 -43.66 -15.71
CA VAL A 88 -47.52 -43.64 -17.08
C VAL A 88 -46.49 -42.51 -17.27
N GLU A 89 -45.47 -42.84 -18.05
CA GLU A 89 -44.55 -42.04 -18.87
C GLU A 89 -45.11 -40.73 -19.50
N GLU A 90 -44.34 -39.64 -19.51
CA GLU A 90 -44.31 -38.74 -20.67
C GLU A 90 -42.92 -38.08 -20.86
N LYS A 91 -42.48 -37.98 -22.12
CA LYS A 91 -41.19 -37.42 -22.54
C LYS A 91 -41.35 -35.97 -23.01
N ALA A 92 -40.40 -35.10 -22.66
CA ALA A 92 -40.09 -33.90 -23.44
C ALA A 92 -38.57 -33.74 -23.55
N ALA A 93 -38.08 -33.47 -24.76
CA ALA A 93 -36.65 -33.33 -25.05
C ALA A 93 -36.33 -31.91 -25.54
N THR A 94 -35.28 -31.31 -24.99
CA THR A 94 -34.61 -30.12 -25.53
C THR A 94 -33.11 -30.24 -25.23
N PRO A 95 -32.21 -29.82 -26.15
CA PRO A 95 -30.78 -30.01 -25.99
C PRO A 95 -30.16 -28.90 -25.15
N SER A 96 -29.15 -29.26 -24.35
CA SER A 96 -28.22 -28.32 -23.72
C SER A 96 -26.81 -28.85 -23.88
N GLU A 97 -26.02 -28.23 -24.75
CA GLU A 97 -24.57 -28.38 -24.76
C GLU A 97 -24.02 -27.60 -23.56
N SER A 98 -23.46 -28.32 -22.58
CA SER A 98 -22.72 -27.73 -21.46
C SER A 98 -21.28 -28.22 -21.50
N SER A 99 -20.34 -27.30 -21.66
CA SER A 99 -18.90 -27.55 -21.69
C SER A 99 -18.39 -28.04 -20.33
N SER A 100 -17.58 -29.10 -20.35
CA SER A 100 -17.05 -29.78 -19.17
C SER A 100 -15.82 -29.07 -18.57
N GLU A 101 -16.00 -27.88 -18.01
CA GLU A 101 -14.92 -27.15 -17.29
C GLU A 101 -14.94 -27.41 -15.76
N ASP A 102 -16.03 -27.96 -15.21
CA ASP A 102 -16.17 -28.18 -13.76
C ASP A 102 -15.44 -29.44 -13.23
N ASP A 103 -15.11 -30.42 -14.08
CA ASP A 103 -14.48 -31.68 -13.65
C ASP A 103 -12.97 -31.54 -13.32
N GLU A 104 -12.25 -30.57 -13.89
CA GLU A 104 -10.82 -30.35 -13.56
C GLU A 104 -10.59 -29.79 -12.14
N ILE A 105 -11.59 -29.16 -11.53
CA ILE A 105 -11.47 -28.56 -10.18
C ILE A 105 -11.62 -29.62 -9.08
N ALA A 106 -12.28 -30.75 -9.36
CA ALA A 106 -12.47 -31.84 -8.41
C ALA A 106 -11.18 -32.61 -8.10
N GLU A 107 -10.28 -32.81 -9.07
CA GLU A 107 -9.02 -33.55 -8.86
C GLU A 107 -8.04 -32.83 -7.92
N LEU A 108 -8.10 -31.49 -7.83
CA LEU A 108 -7.23 -30.71 -6.94
C LEU A 108 -7.47 -30.96 -5.44
N TRP A 109 -8.61 -31.54 -5.06
CA TRP A 109 -8.95 -31.79 -3.65
C TRP A 109 -8.33 -33.07 -3.05
N TYR A 110 -7.88 -34.02 -3.88
CA TYR A 110 -7.39 -35.33 -3.41
C TYR A 110 -5.89 -35.58 -3.59
N GLY A 111 -5.17 -34.77 -4.38
CA GLY A 111 -3.75 -35.01 -4.69
C GLY A 111 -2.73 -34.68 -3.58
N ALA A 112 -3.08 -33.85 -2.60
CA ALA A 112 -2.12 -33.23 -1.67
C ALA A 112 -1.69 -34.11 -0.47
N SER A 113 -1.80 -35.43 -0.55
CA SER A 113 -1.40 -36.33 0.54
C SER A 113 -1.02 -37.73 0.04
N SER A 114 0.29 -38.02 0.10
CA SER A 114 0.95 -39.33 -0.08
C SER A 114 1.46 -39.68 -1.50
N LEU A 115 2.70 -39.28 -1.83
CA LEU A 115 3.59 -40.07 -2.70
C LEU A 115 5.05 -40.01 -2.20
N PRO A 116 5.88 -41.05 -2.46
CA PRO A 116 7.19 -41.22 -1.83
C PRO A 116 8.37 -40.59 -2.61
N SER A 117 9.46 -40.34 -1.89
CA SER A 117 10.72 -39.81 -2.45
C SER A 117 11.37 -40.73 -3.50
N PRO A 118 11.75 -40.22 -4.68
CA PRO A 118 12.61 -40.93 -5.62
C PRO A 118 14.09 -40.52 -5.53
N SER A 119 14.94 -41.49 -5.86
CA SER A 119 16.40 -41.45 -5.74
C SER A 119 17.10 -40.61 -6.83
N ARG A 120 18.36 -40.22 -6.56
CA ARG A 120 19.33 -39.81 -7.60
C ARG A 120 19.41 -40.85 -8.74
N SER A 121 19.36 -40.41 -10.00
CA SER A 121 20.34 -40.82 -11.03
C SER A 121 20.23 -40.04 -12.37
N HIS A 122 21.39 -39.88 -13.01
CA HIS A 122 21.70 -39.63 -14.43
C HIS A 122 21.04 -38.52 -15.29
N GLN A 123 21.94 -37.71 -15.90
CA GLN A 123 21.70 -36.95 -17.14
C GLN A 123 21.41 -37.90 -18.33
N PRO A 124 20.83 -37.38 -19.43
CA PRO A 124 21.70 -37.01 -20.55
C PRO A 124 21.34 -35.69 -21.26
N SER A 125 22.35 -35.03 -21.84
CA SER A 125 22.19 -34.01 -22.90
C SER A 125 21.84 -34.69 -24.23
N PRO A 126 21.07 -34.06 -25.13
CA PRO A 126 21.66 -33.27 -26.24
C PRO A 126 20.72 -32.10 -26.69
N SER A 127 21.00 -31.15 -27.60
CA SER A 127 22.15 -30.55 -28.28
C SER A 127 21.58 -29.62 -29.36
N ARG A 128 22.20 -28.47 -29.66
CA ARG A 128 21.97 -27.60 -30.85
C ARG A 128 20.54 -27.01 -31.02
N GLY A 129 20.33 -25.75 -31.38
CA GLY A 129 21.25 -24.63 -31.58
C GLY A 129 20.52 -23.50 -32.34
N ILE A 130 21.12 -22.31 -32.38
CA ILE A 130 21.18 -21.36 -33.52
C ILE A 130 22.05 -20.17 -33.07
N ARG A 131 22.85 -19.62 -33.98
CA ARG A 131 23.77 -18.50 -33.72
C ARG A 131 23.15 -17.20 -34.22
N PHE A 132 23.40 -16.08 -33.53
CA PHE A 132 23.61 -14.78 -34.19
C PHE A 132 24.73 -13.99 -33.52
N PHE A 133 25.22 -12.97 -34.21
CA PHE A 133 26.58 -12.43 -34.10
C PHE A 133 26.78 -11.40 -32.97
N THR A 134 28.00 -11.37 -32.44
CA THR A 134 28.61 -10.18 -31.84
C THR A 134 29.88 -9.82 -32.61
N PRO A 135 30.14 -8.54 -32.94
CA PRO A 135 31.44 -8.09 -33.41
C PRO A 135 32.34 -7.62 -32.25
N SER A 136 33.62 -7.98 -32.32
CA SER A 136 34.69 -7.48 -31.43
C SER A 136 35.56 -6.47 -32.20
N PRO A 137 36.03 -5.37 -31.58
CA PRO A 137 36.92 -4.41 -32.23
C PRO A 137 38.42 -4.73 -32.04
N ASN A 138 39.26 -4.00 -32.80
CA ASN A 138 40.73 -4.03 -32.96
C ASN A 138 41.21 -4.87 -34.17
N ASP A 139 42.12 -4.41 -35.04
CA ASP A 139 42.90 -3.15 -35.03
C ASP A 139 43.51 -2.81 -36.43
N MET A 140 44.16 -1.64 -36.52
CA MET A 140 45.17 -1.22 -37.54
C MET A 140 44.78 -0.46 -38.83
N ALA A 141 44.90 0.88 -38.70
CA ALA A 141 45.91 1.71 -39.38
C ALA A 141 45.70 2.24 -40.82
N SER A 142 45.17 3.47 -40.90
CA SER A 142 45.74 4.64 -41.62
C SER A 142 44.95 5.91 -41.23
N GLY A 143 45.49 7.15 -41.16
CA GLY A 143 46.86 7.64 -41.42
C GLY A 143 47.17 8.93 -40.61
N ALA A 144 47.71 9.98 -41.24
CA ALA A 144 48.07 11.28 -40.62
C ALA A 144 47.79 12.47 -41.59
N PRO A 145 47.89 13.77 -41.21
CA PRO A 145 48.37 14.34 -39.93
C PRO A 145 47.52 15.48 -39.29
N LEU A 146 47.87 15.82 -38.04
CA LEU A 146 47.47 17.04 -37.30
C LEU A 146 48.54 18.15 -37.41
N PRO A 147 48.22 19.38 -36.96
CA PRO A 147 49.17 20.14 -36.14
C PRO A 147 48.54 20.74 -34.87
N GLY A 148 49.33 20.92 -33.80
CA GLY A 148 48.99 21.84 -32.70
C GLY A 148 49.15 21.35 -31.26
N VAL A 149 50.33 20.88 -30.85
CA VAL A 149 50.64 20.65 -29.42
C VAL A 149 51.54 21.78 -28.90
N VAL A 150 51.16 22.38 -27.77
CA VAL A 150 52.09 23.13 -26.90
C VAL A 150 52.15 22.41 -25.56
N SER A 151 53.35 22.01 -25.17
CA SER A 151 53.65 21.24 -23.96
C SER A 151 54.18 22.14 -22.85
N ARG A 152 53.91 21.80 -21.58
CA ARG A 152 54.83 22.07 -20.46
C ARG A 152 54.51 21.26 -19.19
N ASP A 153 55.32 20.23 -18.98
CA ASP A 153 55.60 19.69 -17.64
C ASP A 153 56.65 20.56 -16.91
N HIS A 154 56.56 20.60 -15.57
CA HIS A 154 57.65 20.43 -14.57
C HIS A 154 57.44 21.29 -13.31
N GLY A 155 57.56 20.69 -12.12
CA GLY A 155 57.93 21.43 -10.90
C GLY A 155 57.33 20.94 -9.58
N ARG A 156 58.07 20.11 -8.82
CA ARG A 156 57.84 19.94 -7.38
C ARG A 156 58.44 21.11 -6.60
N ARG A 157 57.77 21.61 -5.54
CA ARG A 157 58.37 21.82 -4.20
C ARG A 157 57.35 22.25 -3.15
N CYS A 158 57.58 21.83 -1.92
CA CYS A 158 56.92 22.34 -0.71
C CYS A 158 57.75 23.48 -0.11
N SER A 159 57.10 24.52 0.44
CA SER A 159 57.64 25.34 1.53
C SER A 159 56.58 26.30 2.11
N ASN A 160 56.62 26.49 3.43
CA ASN A 160 55.79 27.44 4.18
C ASN A 160 56.14 28.91 3.86
N GLY A 161 55.26 29.85 4.20
CA GLY A 161 55.59 31.28 4.28
C GLY A 161 54.38 32.19 4.47
N ASP A 162 54.28 32.85 5.62
CA ASP A 162 53.22 33.79 5.98
C ASP A 162 53.30 35.14 5.24
N SER A 163 52.15 35.81 5.00
CA SER A 163 51.98 37.24 5.34
C SER A 163 50.56 37.82 5.10
N CYS A 164 49.97 38.24 6.22
CA CYS A 164 49.03 39.33 6.49
C CYS A 164 48.53 40.29 5.37
N SER A 165 47.20 40.51 5.34
CA SER A 165 46.46 41.78 5.17
C SER A 165 44.94 41.47 5.26
N ASN A 166 44.24 41.50 6.41
CA ASN A 166 43.83 42.62 7.30
C ASN A 166 42.70 43.51 6.72
N TRP A 167 41.90 44.13 7.63
CA TRP A 167 40.57 44.77 7.46
C TRP A 167 39.38 43.77 7.45
N GLY A 168 38.41 43.79 8.38
CA GLY A 168 38.34 44.58 9.62
C GLY A 168 37.12 44.27 10.52
N SER A 169 37.36 44.30 11.84
CA SER A 169 36.47 44.64 12.97
C SER A 169 35.03 44.09 13.10
N CYS A 170 34.77 43.38 14.22
CA CYS A 170 33.75 43.80 15.19
C CYS A 170 33.95 43.15 16.60
N THR A 171 34.45 43.95 17.55
CA THR A 171 34.24 44.00 19.03
C THR A 171 34.12 42.73 19.91
N ALA A 172 34.60 42.82 21.16
CA ALA A 172 34.97 41.67 22.00
C ALA A 172 34.35 41.62 23.42
N SER A 173 34.27 40.39 23.95
CA SER A 173 34.50 40.00 25.37
C SER A 173 33.44 40.34 26.45
N PRO A 174 33.47 39.72 27.68
CA PRO A 174 34.44 38.75 28.22
C PRO A 174 33.89 37.46 28.95
N ILE A 175 34.70 36.41 28.91
CA ILE A 175 35.22 35.55 30.03
C ILE A 175 34.28 35.02 31.16
N SER A 176 34.30 33.68 31.30
CA SER A 176 33.93 32.76 32.43
C SER A 176 34.45 33.17 33.84
N PRO A 177 34.06 32.54 35.00
CA PRO A 177 33.79 31.11 35.20
C PRO A 177 32.75 30.70 36.30
N GLY A 178 32.56 29.38 36.50
CA GLY A 178 32.11 28.83 37.80
C GLY A 178 31.34 27.50 37.77
N CYS A 179 31.98 26.39 38.15
CA CYS A 179 31.29 25.22 38.73
C CYS A 179 30.94 25.52 40.20
N PRO A 180 29.84 24.98 40.77
CA PRO A 180 29.95 23.80 41.67
C PRO A 180 28.65 22.95 41.71
N PRO A 181 28.37 22.08 42.72
CA PRO A 181 29.07 20.83 43.04
C PRO A 181 28.12 19.60 43.13
N GLU A 182 28.67 18.41 43.39
CA GLU A 182 27.92 17.21 43.79
C GLU A 182 27.24 17.37 45.18
N VAL A 183 25.99 16.93 45.32
CA VAL A 183 25.44 16.39 46.58
C VAL A 183 24.28 15.41 46.30
N GLY A 184 24.19 14.29 47.04
CA GLY A 184 22.88 13.78 47.47
C GLY A 184 22.41 12.40 46.99
N SER A 185 23.09 11.32 47.37
CA SER A 185 22.48 9.98 47.38
C SER A 185 21.26 9.93 48.32
N VAL A 186 20.09 9.53 47.82
CA VAL A 186 18.89 9.30 48.65
C VAL A 186 18.61 7.81 48.83
N SER A 187 18.66 7.37 50.08
CA SER A 187 18.50 5.98 50.49
C SER A 187 17.10 5.42 50.20
N ARG A 188 17.04 4.15 49.77
CA ARG A 188 15.81 3.34 49.84
C ARG A 188 15.40 3.17 51.30
N ALA A 189 14.22 3.68 51.65
CA ALA A 189 13.60 3.42 52.95
C ALA A 189 12.90 2.06 52.95
N SER A 190 13.37 1.16 53.83
CA SER A 190 12.73 -0.12 54.12
C SER A 190 11.45 0.08 54.94
N VAL A 191 10.34 -0.55 54.55
CA VAL A 191 9.15 -0.65 55.42
C VAL A 191 8.86 -2.12 55.70
N SER A 192 9.14 -2.53 56.93
CA SER A 192 8.85 -3.88 57.46
C SER A 192 7.75 -3.80 58.50
N ARG A 193 6.59 -4.45 58.24
CA ARG A 193 5.56 -4.91 59.19
C ARG A 193 4.38 -5.50 58.38
N ALA A 194 3.64 -6.51 58.83
CA ALA A 194 3.77 -7.35 60.02
C ALA A 194 3.22 -8.77 59.74
N SER A 195 3.68 -9.75 60.51
CA SER A 195 3.24 -11.14 60.51
C SER A 195 1.88 -11.32 61.22
N ILE A 196 0.96 -12.09 60.62
CA ILE A 196 -0.16 -12.75 61.31
C ILE A 196 -0.22 -14.22 60.87
N SER A 197 -0.66 -15.08 61.79
CA SER A 197 -0.48 -16.55 61.86
C SER A 197 -1.17 -17.41 60.76
N PRO A 198 -0.79 -18.70 60.64
CA PRO A 198 -1.15 -19.56 59.52
C PRO A 198 -2.47 -20.33 59.71
N GLY A 199 -3.11 -20.67 58.59
CA GLY A 199 -4.23 -21.61 58.61
C GLY A 199 -4.74 -22.01 57.21
N SER A 200 -5.05 -23.30 57.09
CA SER A 200 -5.91 -23.93 56.06
C SER A 200 -5.30 -24.43 54.74
N ALA A 201 -5.74 -25.66 54.42
CA ALA A 201 -5.83 -26.32 53.12
C ALA A 201 -4.55 -26.54 52.29
N ARG A 202 -4.15 -27.82 52.23
CA ARG A 202 -3.47 -28.40 51.06
C ARG A 202 -4.34 -28.22 49.81
N VAL A 203 -4.12 -27.16 49.04
CA VAL A 203 -4.55 -27.12 47.64
C VAL A 203 -3.64 -28.06 46.88
N GLY A 204 -4.16 -29.24 46.53
CA GLY A 204 -3.45 -30.19 45.69
C GLY A 204 -3.14 -29.54 44.34
N CYS A 205 -1.86 -29.27 44.07
CA CYS A 205 -1.38 -28.87 42.76
C CYS A 205 -1.58 -30.04 41.77
N LEU A 206 -2.80 -30.17 41.25
CA LEU A 206 -3.07 -30.87 40.01
C LEU A 206 -2.37 -30.09 38.89
N ARG A 207 -1.06 -30.33 38.76
CA ARG A 207 -0.32 -30.09 37.52
C ARG A 207 -0.98 -30.99 36.48
N GLY A 208 -1.98 -30.45 35.82
CA GLY A 208 -2.64 -31.11 34.72
C GLY A 208 -1.64 -31.24 33.59
N ASP A 209 -1.01 -32.42 33.49
CA ASP A 209 -0.27 -32.87 32.32
C ASP A 209 -1.24 -32.92 31.14
N GLY A 210 -1.45 -31.75 30.53
CA GLY A 210 -2.13 -31.59 29.25
C GLY A 210 -1.23 -32.17 28.17
N THR A 211 -1.16 -33.51 28.13
CA THR A 211 -0.29 -34.29 27.26
C THR A 211 -0.37 -33.77 25.83
N PRO A 212 0.76 -33.75 25.08
CA PRO A 212 0.80 -33.15 23.74
C PRO A 212 -0.30 -33.71 22.82
N ARG A 213 -0.64 -34.99 22.94
CA ARG A 213 -1.80 -35.62 22.28
C ARG A 213 -3.13 -34.88 22.51
N ARG A 214 -3.47 -34.47 23.74
CA ARG A 214 -4.72 -33.72 24.02
C ARG A 214 -4.71 -32.34 23.39
N ARG A 215 -3.56 -31.66 23.34
CA ARG A 215 -3.41 -30.36 22.66
C ARG A 215 -3.58 -30.53 21.14
N GLN A 216 -2.93 -31.54 20.56
CA GLN A 216 -3.02 -31.89 19.15
C GLN A 216 -4.46 -32.27 18.75
N SER A 217 -5.15 -33.13 19.52
CA SER A 217 -6.57 -33.47 19.26
C SER A 217 -7.50 -32.26 19.34
N ARG A 218 -7.23 -31.29 20.23
CA ARG A 218 -7.99 -30.05 20.30
C ARG A 218 -7.70 -29.13 19.11
N TRP A 219 -6.46 -29.11 18.63
CA TRP A 219 -6.06 -28.33 17.46
C TRP A 219 -6.68 -28.88 16.17
N HIS A 220 -6.63 -30.20 15.94
CA HIS A 220 -7.32 -30.83 14.80
C HIS A 220 -8.81 -30.49 14.80
N ARG A 221 -9.52 -30.70 15.91
CA ARG A 221 -10.95 -30.31 16.00
C ARG A 221 -11.22 -28.83 15.74
N LEU A 222 -10.29 -27.93 16.08
CA LEU A 222 -10.43 -26.51 15.75
C LEU A 222 -10.22 -26.26 14.24
N VAL A 223 -9.28 -26.96 13.60
CA VAL A 223 -9.07 -26.88 12.15
C VAL A 223 -10.24 -27.51 11.39
N ASP A 224 -10.73 -28.67 11.81
CA ASP A 224 -11.85 -29.37 11.19
C ASP A 224 -13.13 -28.52 11.31
N ASN A 225 -13.45 -27.99 12.50
CA ASN A 225 -14.54 -27.03 12.66
C ASN A 225 -14.41 -25.79 11.76
N ARG A 226 -13.18 -25.32 11.46
CA ARG A 226 -12.95 -24.19 10.53
C ARG A 226 -13.05 -24.60 9.06
N LYS A 227 -12.76 -25.86 8.72
CA LYS A 227 -13.03 -26.42 7.38
C LYS A 227 -14.53 -26.50 7.15
N ASP A 228 -15.28 -27.04 8.11
CA ASP A 228 -16.74 -27.14 8.05
C ASP A 228 -17.35 -25.73 7.95
N GLU A 229 -16.95 -24.80 8.82
CA GLU A 229 -17.39 -23.40 8.76
C GLU A 229 -17.06 -22.72 7.42
N PHE A 230 -15.90 -23.00 6.82
CA PHE A 230 -15.55 -22.48 5.49
C PHE A 230 -16.30 -23.19 4.36
N ALA A 231 -16.64 -24.48 4.52
CA ALA A 231 -17.45 -25.21 3.56
C ALA A 231 -18.90 -24.74 3.55
N ASP A 232 -19.44 -24.28 4.69
CA ASP A 232 -20.79 -23.71 4.80
C ASP A 232 -20.93 -22.30 4.18
N TRP A 233 -19.84 -21.65 3.78
CA TRP A 233 -19.89 -20.31 3.15
C TRP A 233 -20.42 -20.35 1.70
N PRO A 234 -21.00 -19.23 1.20
CA PRO A 234 -21.38 -19.10 -0.20
C PRO A 234 -20.22 -19.41 -1.15
N MET A 235 -20.50 -20.12 -2.24
CA MET A 235 -19.46 -20.57 -3.18
C MET A 235 -18.61 -19.41 -3.73
N GLU A 236 -19.23 -18.27 -4.04
CA GLU A 236 -18.56 -17.05 -4.49
C GLU A 236 -17.53 -16.53 -3.47
N GLU A 237 -17.88 -16.48 -2.19
CA GLU A 237 -16.97 -16.03 -1.13
C GLU A 237 -15.82 -17.03 -0.92
N ARG A 238 -16.12 -18.33 -0.89
CA ARG A 238 -15.08 -19.38 -0.78
C ARG A 238 -14.08 -19.27 -1.93
N THR A 239 -14.57 -19.18 -3.16
CA THR A 239 -13.74 -19.06 -4.37
C THR A 239 -12.90 -17.80 -4.34
N ARG A 240 -13.45 -16.64 -3.96
CA ARG A 240 -12.72 -15.37 -3.82
C ARG A 240 -11.57 -15.48 -2.82
N TYR A 241 -11.81 -16.03 -1.62
CA TYR A 241 -10.76 -16.22 -0.61
C TYR A 241 -9.71 -17.27 -1.04
N LEU A 242 -10.11 -18.34 -1.72
CA LEU A 242 -9.20 -19.35 -2.29
C LEU A 242 -8.29 -18.76 -3.37
N GLN A 243 -8.85 -18.05 -4.34
CA GLN A 243 -8.09 -17.39 -5.41
C GLN A 243 -7.09 -16.37 -4.84
N ALA A 244 -7.53 -15.54 -3.89
CA ALA A 244 -6.65 -14.60 -3.19
C ALA A 244 -5.50 -15.31 -2.45
N PHE A 245 -5.79 -16.41 -1.76
CA PHE A 245 -4.77 -17.22 -1.10
C PHE A 245 -3.79 -17.85 -2.10
N MET A 246 -4.27 -18.43 -3.19
CA MET A 246 -3.44 -19.07 -4.22
C MET A 246 -2.51 -18.05 -4.92
N ALA A 247 -3.00 -16.85 -5.22
CA ALA A 247 -2.22 -15.76 -5.80
C ALA A 247 -1.03 -15.33 -4.91
N GLY A 248 -1.24 -15.29 -3.59
CA GLY A 248 -0.19 -15.00 -2.62
C GLY A 248 0.76 -16.18 -2.35
N ALA A 249 0.25 -17.42 -2.37
CA ALA A 249 1.01 -18.62 -2.06
C ALA A 249 2.01 -19.00 -3.16
N ARG A 250 1.66 -18.75 -4.44
CA ARG A 250 2.50 -19.02 -5.62
C ARG A 250 3.07 -20.45 -5.64
N GLY A 251 2.24 -21.44 -5.30
CA GLY A 251 2.62 -22.86 -5.28
C GLY A 251 3.48 -23.32 -4.11
N ARG A 252 3.59 -22.54 -3.02
CA ARG A 252 4.28 -22.97 -1.79
C ARG A 252 3.35 -23.77 -0.88
N GLU A 253 3.78 -24.96 -0.48
CA GLU A 253 3.08 -25.79 0.52
C GLU A 253 3.13 -25.19 1.93
N ASP A 254 4.19 -24.44 2.27
CA ASP A 254 4.40 -23.80 3.58
C ASP A 254 3.39 -22.68 3.91
N GLY A 255 2.50 -22.32 2.98
CA GLY A 255 1.53 -21.24 3.12
C GLY A 255 2.09 -19.84 2.80
N LEU A 256 1.36 -18.81 3.24
CA LEU A 256 1.68 -17.42 2.91
C LEU A 256 2.85 -16.89 3.73
N THR A 257 3.87 -16.40 3.03
CA THR A 257 4.89 -15.51 3.59
C THR A 257 4.31 -14.11 3.82
N ALA A 258 5.03 -13.21 4.51
CA ALA A 258 4.60 -11.83 4.69
C ALA A 258 4.25 -11.13 3.36
N LYS A 259 5.11 -11.29 2.33
CA LYS A 259 4.85 -10.78 0.97
C LYS A 259 3.64 -11.47 0.31
N GLY A 260 3.46 -12.77 0.54
CA GLY A 260 2.29 -13.52 0.06
C GLY A 260 1.00 -13.01 0.69
N LEU A 261 1.00 -12.65 1.97
CA LEU A 261 -0.16 -12.06 2.65
C LEU A 261 -0.57 -10.72 2.05
N PHE A 262 0.37 -9.81 1.76
CA PHE A 262 0.05 -8.55 1.09
C PHE A 262 -0.58 -8.79 -0.29
N THR A 263 -0.01 -9.68 -1.11
CA THR A 263 -0.62 -10.08 -2.40
C THR A 263 -2.01 -10.72 -2.22
N SER A 264 -2.23 -11.52 -1.18
CA SER A 264 -3.55 -12.11 -0.90
C SER A 264 -4.58 -11.09 -0.39
N LEU A 265 -4.18 -10.10 0.41
CA LEU A 265 -5.06 -9.01 0.84
C LEU A 265 -5.43 -8.12 -0.36
N GLU A 266 -4.45 -7.82 -1.22
CA GLU A 266 -4.65 -7.09 -2.47
C GLU A 266 -5.60 -7.82 -3.43
N GLU A 267 -5.39 -9.11 -3.73
CA GLU A 267 -6.29 -9.90 -4.59
C GLU A 267 -7.69 -10.08 -3.98
N LEU A 268 -7.81 -10.08 -2.64
CA LEU A 268 -9.09 -10.03 -1.94
C LEU A 268 -9.78 -8.65 -2.07
N GLY A 269 -9.11 -7.63 -2.61
CA GLY A 269 -9.61 -6.27 -2.77
C GLY A 269 -9.54 -5.43 -1.49
N ILE A 270 -8.73 -5.86 -0.51
CA ILE A 270 -8.41 -5.07 0.68
C ILE A 270 -7.26 -4.11 0.29
N VAL A 271 -7.65 -2.98 -0.30
CA VAL A 271 -6.70 -1.93 -0.70
C VAL A 271 -6.14 -1.24 0.53
N ILE A 272 -4.83 -1.02 0.51
CA ILE A 272 -4.09 -0.25 1.52
C ILE A 272 -3.70 1.07 0.88
N ASN A 273 -4.18 2.18 1.43
CA ASN A 273 -4.16 3.50 0.76
C ASN A 273 -3.11 4.47 1.33
N SER A 274 -2.33 4.04 2.34
CA SER A 274 -1.16 4.70 2.93
C SER A 274 -0.32 3.66 3.71
N ALA A 275 0.92 3.94 4.13
CA ALA A 275 1.62 3.12 5.13
C ALA A 275 1.43 3.56 6.59
N VAL A 276 0.54 4.51 6.92
CA VAL A 276 -0.15 4.36 8.23
C VAL A 276 -0.89 3.03 8.22
N GLU A 277 -1.62 2.79 7.11
CA GLU A 277 -2.36 1.56 6.93
C GLU A 277 -1.43 0.36 6.70
N GLU A 278 -0.47 0.45 5.77
CA GLU A 278 0.49 -0.63 5.49
C GLU A 278 1.41 -0.95 6.67
N ALA A 279 1.84 0.00 7.50
CA ALA A 279 2.60 -0.32 8.72
C ALA A 279 1.70 -1.00 9.76
N ALA A 280 0.48 -0.51 9.99
CA ALA A 280 -0.46 -1.12 10.91
C ALA A 280 -0.93 -2.52 10.46
N VAL A 281 -1.08 -2.74 9.15
CA VAL A 281 -1.32 -4.05 8.54
C VAL A 281 -0.05 -4.91 8.59
N GLY A 282 1.11 -4.30 8.34
CA GLY A 282 2.43 -4.90 8.42
C GLY A 282 2.72 -5.48 9.79
N ASP A 283 2.30 -4.84 10.87
CA ASP A 283 2.40 -5.38 12.23
C ASP A 283 1.49 -6.60 12.45
N ILE A 284 0.28 -6.61 11.87
CA ILE A 284 -0.61 -7.79 11.87
C ILE A 284 0.03 -8.94 11.06
N VAL A 285 0.61 -8.63 9.91
CA VAL A 285 1.31 -9.58 9.02
C VAL A 285 2.58 -10.14 9.68
N LYS A 286 3.41 -9.30 10.31
CA LYS A 286 4.58 -9.70 11.11
C LYS A 286 4.15 -10.61 12.27
N GLN A 287 3.09 -10.24 13.00
CA GLN A 287 2.56 -11.06 14.10
C GLN A 287 2.05 -12.42 13.60
N ALA A 288 1.32 -12.46 12.49
CA ALA A 288 0.78 -13.69 11.91
C ALA A 288 1.87 -14.63 11.39
N THR A 289 2.95 -14.08 10.82
CA THR A 289 4.06 -14.82 10.23
C THR A 289 5.20 -15.16 11.21
N ALA A 290 5.16 -14.64 12.44
CA ALA A 290 6.18 -14.90 13.47
C ALA A 290 6.32 -16.40 13.84
N GLY A 291 5.30 -17.21 13.55
CA GLY A 291 5.31 -18.67 13.74
C GLY A 291 5.62 -19.50 12.49
N GLY A 292 5.93 -18.88 11.35
CA GLY A 292 6.04 -19.54 10.05
C GLY A 292 5.03 -19.00 9.03
N GLY A 293 4.79 -19.76 7.95
CA GLY A 293 3.82 -19.38 6.93
C GLY A 293 2.36 -19.46 7.43
N VAL A 294 1.51 -18.59 6.87
CA VAL A 294 0.08 -18.52 7.24
C VAL A 294 -0.74 -19.40 6.29
N ASN A 295 -1.42 -20.40 6.85
CA ASN A 295 -2.33 -21.27 6.10
C ASN A 295 -3.67 -20.58 5.76
N LEU A 296 -4.45 -21.19 4.85
CA LEU A 296 -5.73 -20.66 4.36
C LEU A 296 -6.69 -20.26 5.49
N PHE A 297 -6.92 -21.14 6.47
CA PHE A 297 -7.88 -20.87 7.54
C PHE A 297 -7.40 -19.77 8.50
N SER A 298 -6.09 -19.65 8.73
CA SER A 298 -5.51 -18.51 9.45
C SER A 298 -5.64 -17.21 8.66
N PHE A 299 -5.48 -17.23 7.33
CA PHE A 299 -5.72 -16.06 6.48
C PHE A 299 -7.20 -15.63 6.52
N VAL A 300 -8.13 -16.54 6.22
CA VAL A 300 -9.58 -16.30 6.13
C VAL A 300 -10.20 -15.87 7.47
N PHE A 301 -9.92 -16.59 8.56
CA PHE A 301 -10.64 -16.39 9.83
C PHE A 301 -9.92 -15.49 10.84
N VAL A 302 -8.67 -15.10 10.59
CA VAL A 302 -7.87 -14.29 11.52
C VAL A 302 -7.26 -13.08 10.83
N VAL A 303 -6.39 -13.29 9.83
CA VAL A 303 -5.60 -12.18 9.28
C VAL A 303 -6.46 -11.19 8.50
N ALA A 304 -7.23 -11.64 7.50
CA ALA A 304 -8.03 -10.72 6.69
C ALA A 304 -9.07 -9.94 7.54
N PRO A 305 -9.88 -10.59 8.40
CA PRO A 305 -10.85 -9.86 9.25
C PRO A 305 -10.21 -8.97 10.33
N GLN A 306 -8.96 -9.24 10.73
CA GLN A 306 -8.21 -8.35 11.63
C GLN A 306 -7.67 -7.13 10.88
N VAL A 307 -7.19 -7.32 9.64
CA VAL A 307 -6.78 -6.25 8.75
C VAL A 307 -7.96 -5.35 8.38
N GLU A 308 -9.08 -5.91 7.91
CA GLU A 308 -10.28 -5.13 7.57
C GLU A 308 -10.76 -4.24 8.72
N ARG A 309 -10.88 -4.81 9.93
CA ARG A 309 -11.24 -4.04 11.13
C ARG A 309 -10.22 -2.94 11.42
N ARG A 310 -8.93 -3.23 11.26
CA ARG A 310 -7.88 -2.26 11.55
C ARG A 310 -7.91 -1.09 10.56
N LEU A 311 -8.14 -1.37 9.27
CA LEU A 311 -8.35 -0.36 8.23
C LEU A 311 -9.62 0.45 8.51
N GLU A 312 -10.73 -0.19 8.88
CA GLU A 312 -11.97 0.50 9.25
C GLU A 312 -11.74 1.47 10.43
N GLU A 313 -11.04 1.05 11.48
CA GLU A 313 -10.66 1.90 12.63
C GLU A 313 -9.84 3.13 12.20
N MET A 314 -8.97 3.00 11.20
CA MET A 314 -8.09 4.09 10.72
C MET A 314 -8.80 5.03 9.75
N ARG A 315 -9.70 4.52 8.89
CA ARG A 315 -10.52 5.33 7.96
C ARG A 315 -11.70 6.01 8.64
N TYR A 316 -12.15 5.50 9.78
CA TYR A 316 -13.29 6.02 10.55
C TYR A 316 -13.29 7.57 10.70
N PRO A 317 -12.20 8.25 11.10
CA PRO A 317 -12.25 9.68 11.39
C PRO A 317 -12.48 10.55 10.15
N GLU A 318 -11.89 10.18 9.01
CA GLU A 318 -12.10 10.93 7.76
C GLU A 318 -13.51 10.69 7.21
N LEU A 319 -13.96 9.43 7.16
CA LEU A 319 -15.32 9.08 6.76
C LEU A 319 -16.37 9.76 7.63
N PHE A 320 -16.18 9.78 8.96
CA PHE A 320 -17.09 10.44 9.89
C PHE A 320 -17.09 11.96 9.71
N SER A 321 -15.93 12.57 9.48
CA SER A 321 -15.82 14.02 9.21
C SER A 321 -16.58 14.41 7.94
N LYS A 322 -16.44 13.64 6.86
CA LYS A 322 -17.18 13.88 5.60
C LYS A 322 -18.69 13.66 5.77
N PHE A 323 -19.08 12.58 6.45
CA PHE A 323 -20.49 12.31 6.75
C PHE A 323 -21.13 13.44 7.56
N ALA A 324 -20.50 13.84 8.67
CA ALA A 324 -21.01 14.88 9.57
C ALA A 324 -21.03 16.28 8.93
N ALA A 325 -20.16 16.55 7.95
CA ALA A 325 -20.20 17.77 7.16
C ALA A 325 -21.37 17.81 6.16
N ALA A 326 -21.83 16.64 5.68
CA ALA A 326 -22.92 16.52 4.73
C ALA A 326 -24.31 16.29 5.39
N ASP A 327 -24.38 15.61 6.55
CA ASP A 327 -25.62 15.33 7.28
C ASP A 327 -25.99 16.48 8.25
N VAL A 328 -26.13 17.69 7.68
CA VAL A 328 -26.45 18.92 8.44
C VAL A 328 -27.79 18.79 9.19
N ASP A 329 -28.72 18.03 8.64
CA ASP A 329 -30.08 17.82 9.17
C ASP A 329 -30.17 16.67 10.20
N GLY A 330 -29.14 15.84 10.34
CA GLY A 330 -29.15 14.64 11.19
C GLY A 330 -30.14 13.57 10.76
N LYS A 331 -30.45 13.47 9.46
CA LYS A 331 -31.43 12.54 8.87
C LYS A 331 -30.77 11.42 8.06
N GLY A 332 -29.45 11.40 7.99
CA GLY A 332 -28.70 10.58 7.05
C GLY A 332 -28.62 11.19 5.65
N LEU A 333 -27.65 10.72 4.88
CA LEU A 333 -27.37 11.25 3.54
C LEU A 333 -28.29 10.63 2.50
N ASN A 334 -29.00 11.46 1.74
CA ASN A 334 -29.61 11.03 0.49
C ASN A 334 -28.52 10.64 -0.54
N GLU A 335 -28.93 9.99 -1.62
CA GLU A 335 -28.02 9.49 -2.66
C GLU A 335 -27.04 10.57 -3.17
N GLY A 336 -27.53 11.78 -3.48
CA GLY A 336 -26.71 12.88 -3.98
C GLY A 336 -25.69 13.41 -2.96
N ALA A 337 -26.12 13.63 -1.71
CA ALA A 337 -25.25 14.08 -0.64
C ALA A 337 -24.19 13.02 -0.25
N CYS A 338 -24.57 11.74 -0.30
CA CYS A 338 -23.66 10.61 -0.12
C CYS A 338 -22.61 10.56 -1.23
N ARG A 339 -23.04 10.75 -2.49
CA ARG A 339 -22.18 10.82 -3.68
C ARG A 339 -21.14 11.92 -3.55
N GLU A 340 -21.57 13.14 -3.22
CA GLU A 340 -20.69 14.30 -3.07
C GLU A 340 -19.71 14.14 -1.91
N ALA A 341 -20.17 13.67 -0.75
CA ALA A 341 -19.32 13.39 0.40
C ALA A 341 -18.21 12.37 0.06
N LEU A 342 -18.54 11.29 -0.66
CA LEU A 342 -17.58 10.26 -1.05
C LEU A 342 -16.63 10.73 -2.16
N MET A 343 -17.13 11.43 -3.18
CA MET A 343 -16.28 12.06 -4.22
C MET A 343 -15.27 13.06 -3.63
N SER A 344 -15.53 13.61 -2.44
CA SER A 344 -14.62 14.53 -1.76
C SER A 344 -13.48 13.84 -0.96
N LEU A 345 -13.43 12.50 -0.92
CA LEU A 345 -12.37 11.72 -0.28
C LEU A 345 -11.22 11.47 -1.25
N LYS A 346 -9.99 11.56 -0.76
CA LYS A 346 -8.77 11.41 -1.58
C LYS A 346 -8.52 9.98 -2.10
N SER A 347 -9.26 8.98 -1.61
CA SER A 347 -9.13 7.59 -2.07
C SER A 347 -9.74 7.33 -3.45
N PHE A 348 -10.64 8.21 -3.92
CA PHE A 348 -11.23 8.14 -5.26
C PHE A 348 -10.49 9.12 -6.19
N ASP A 349 -9.36 8.68 -6.76
CA ASP A 349 -8.57 9.51 -7.68
C ASP A 349 -9.43 9.94 -8.89
N GLU A 350 -9.45 11.26 -9.20
CA GLU A 350 -10.48 11.90 -10.06
C GLU A 350 -10.56 11.32 -11.49
N ASP A 351 -9.49 10.67 -11.94
CA ASP A 351 -9.22 10.44 -13.35
C ASP A 351 -9.72 9.12 -13.95
N VAL A 352 -9.82 8.04 -13.15
CA VAL A 352 -10.16 6.69 -13.69
C VAL A 352 -11.66 6.41 -13.69
N SER A 353 -12.46 7.15 -12.91
CA SER A 353 -13.75 6.59 -12.50
C SER A 353 -14.99 7.48 -12.46
N GLN A 354 -15.04 8.78 -12.78
CA GLN A 354 -16.33 9.52 -12.63
C GLN A 354 -17.52 8.82 -13.32
N HIS A 355 -17.35 8.31 -14.55
CA HIS A 355 -18.38 7.54 -15.23
C HIS A 355 -18.67 6.16 -14.59
N THR A 356 -17.63 5.41 -14.20
CA THR A 356 -17.77 4.09 -13.55
C THR A 356 -18.38 4.21 -12.15
N PHE A 357 -18.02 5.27 -11.44
CA PHE A 357 -18.57 5.70 -10.16
C PHE A 357 -20.04 6.01 -10.34
N ASP A 358 -20.40 6.92 -11.24
CA ASP A 358 -21.78 7.31 -11.47
C ASP A 358 -22.66 6.14 -11.93
N HIS A 359 -22.12 5.21 -12.72
CA HIS A 359 -22.80 3.99 -13.15
C HIS A 359 -23.10 3.03 -12.00
N ASP A 360 -22.09 2.72 -11.17
CA ASP A 360 -22.22 1.73 -10.11
C ASP A 360 -22.87 2.30 -8.83
N PHE A 361 -22.69 3.60 -8.56
CA PHE A 361 -23.04 4.25 -7.31
C PHE A 361 -24.50 4.05 -6.91
N SER A 362 -25.45 4.32 -7.81
CA SER A 362 -26.88 4.19 -7.53
C SER A 362 -27.26 2.77 -7.11
N SER A 363 -26.69 1.76 -7.76
CA SER A 363 -26.94 0.35 -7.42
C SER A 363 -26.37 -0.02 -6.04
N ILE A 364 -25.16 0.43 -5.74
CA ILE A 364 -24.50 0.18 -4.45
C ILE A 364 -25.22 0.92 -3.32
N PHE A 365 -25.59 2.18 -3.54
CA PHE A 365 -26.34 2.99 -2.59
C PHE A 365 -27.69 2.36 -2.26
N GLN A 366 -28.47 1.95 -3.27
CA GLN A 366 -29.76 1.28 -3.05
C GLN A 366 -29.61 -0.06 -2.31
N SER A 367 -28.52 -0.81 -2.54
CA SER A 367 -28.24 -2.06 -1.82
C SER A 367 -27.90 -1.86 -0.33
N CYS A 368 -27.22 -0.76 0.01
CA CYS A 368 -26.78 -0.46 1.38
C CYS A 368 -27.80 0.38 2.18
N ALA A 369 -28.50 1.28 1.49
CA ALA A 369 -29.44 2.25 2.04
C ALA A 369 -30.80 2.20 1.31
N PRO A 370 -31.54 1.06 1.39
CA PRO A 370 -32.84 0.89 0.72
C PRO A 370 -33.92 1.85 1.23
N SER A 371 -33.68 2.53 2.35
CA SER A 371 -34.46 3.66 2.89
C SER A 371 -34.39 4.94 2.04
N GLY A 372 -33.45 5.06 1.10
CA GLY A 372 -33.18 6.28 0.34
C GLY A 372 -32.36 7.34 1.11
N ALA A 373 -32.13 7.11 2.40
CA ALA A 373 -31.24 7.89 3.26
C ALA A 373 -30.29 6.92 3.99
N ALA A 374 -29.00 7.19 3.91
CA ALA A 374 -27.93 6.40 4.52
C ALA A 374 -27.53 6.99 5.88
N ASP A 375 -27.64 6.21 6.96
CA ASP A 375 -26.95 6.52 8.22
C ASP A 375 -25.42 6.36 8.06
N PHE A 376 -24.65 6.69 9.11
CA PHE A 376 -23.19 6.59 9.03
C PHE A 376 -22.67 5.14 8.84
N THR A 377 -23.40 4.13 9.31
CA THR A 377 -23.05 2.71 9.09
C THR A 377 -23.26 2.32 7.64
N GLN A 378 -24.38 2.75 7.05
CA GLN A 378 -24.70 2.55 5.64
C GLN A 378 -23.74 3.34 4.74
N PHE A 379 -23.38 4.58 5.10
CA PHE A 379 -22.36 5.38 4.41
C PHE A 379 -21.01 4.67 4.34
N LYS A 380 -20.52 4.11 5.47
CA LYS A 380 -19.30 3.28 5.47
C LYS A 380 -19.45 2.03 4.58
N ALA A 381 -20.62 1.40 4.56
CA ALA A 381 -20.87 0.23 3.71
C ALA A 381 -20.83 0.59 2.21
N VAL A 382 -21.42 1.72 1.81
CA VAL A 382 -21.35 2.27 0.44
C VAL A 382 -19.90 2.58 0.08
N ALA A 383 -19.17 3.31 0.93
CA ALA A 383 -17.76 3.64 0.72
C ALA A 383 -16.91 2.37 0.45
N ARG A 384 -17.03 1.35 1.32
CA ARG A 384 -16.29 0.08 1.19
C ARG A 384 -16.66 -0.69 -0.07
N GLN A 385 -17.95 -0.74 -0.43
CA GLN A 385 -18.37 -1.44 -1.66
C GLN A 385 -17.86 -0.73 -2.92
N LEU A 386 -17.85 0.61 -2.94
CA LEU A 386 -17.28 1.42 -4.01
C LEU A 386 -15.76 1.21 -4.13
N GLU A 387 -15.01 1.31 -3.03
CA GLU A 387 -13.56 1.04 -3.02
C GLU A 387 -13.24 -0.35 -3.60
N HIS A 388 -13.98 -1.38 -3.18
CA HIS A 388 -13.84 -2.74 -3.71
C HIS A 388 -14.16 -2.82 -5.21
N ARG A 389 -15.22 -2.16 -5.66
CA ARG A 389 -15.61 -2.09 -7.09
C ARG A 389 -14.56 -1.38 -7.93
N PHE A 390 -14.05 -0.23 -7.51
CA PHE A 390 -12.99 0.48 -8.26
C PHE A 390 -11.70 -0.32 -8.31
N PHE A 391 -11.30 -0.94 -7.21
CA PHE A 391 -10.14 -1.83 -7.21
C PHE A 391 -10.32 -2.95 -8.24
N HIS A 392 -11.46 -3.65 -8.21
CA HIS A 392 -11.77 -4.72 -9.15
C HIS A 392 -11.80 -4.22 -10.61
N HIS A 393 -12.45 -3.08 -10.89
CA HIS A 393 -12.49 -2.48 -12.23
C HIS A 393 -11.11 -2.05 -12.72
N ARG A 394 -10.27 -1.45 -11.87
CA ARG A 394 -8.87 -1.11 -12.20
C ARG A 394 -8.07 -2.39 -12.50
N THR A 395 -8.11 -3.37 -11.61
CA THR A 395 -7.39 -4.64 -11.79
C THR A 395 -7.82 -5.39 -13.05
N GLN A 396 -9.13 -5.39 -13.38
CA GLN A 396 -9.61 -5.92 -14.66
C GLN A 396 -9.11 -5.10 -15.86
N ALA A 397 -9.13 -3.77 -15.79
CA ALA A 397 -8.61 -2.91 -16.85
C ALA A 397 -7.11 -3.17 -17.08
N GLU A 398 -6.29 -3.24 -16.03
CA GLU A 398 -4.86 -3.53 -16.13
C GLU A 398 -4.58 -4.93 -16.69
N ARG A 399 -5.37 -5.95 -16.32
CA ARG A 399 -5.29 -7.30 -16.91
C ARG A 399 -5.62 -7.28 -18.42
N ARG A 400 -6.65 -6.54 -18.84
CA ARG A 400 -6.99 -6.36 -20.27
C ARG A 400 -5.89 -5.64 -21.03
N ILE A 401 -5.46 -4.47 -20.55
CA ILE A 401 -4.37 -3.67 -21.14
C ILE A 401 -3.09 -4.52 -21.31
N SER A 402 -2.77 -5.34 -20.31
CA SER A 402 -1.63 -6.27 -20.37
C SER A 402 -1.76 -7.32 -21.46
N SER A 403 -2.96 -7.89 -21.62
CA SER A 403 -3.28 -8.86 -22.69
C SER A 403 -3.26 -8.20 -24.07
N ASP A 404 -3.98 -7.10 -24.23
CA ASP A 404 -4.19 -6.39 -25.49
C ASP A 404 -2.88 -5.79 -26.03
N SER A 405 -1.98 -5.38 -25.14
CA SER A 405 -0.66 -4.83 -25.49
C SER A 405 0.46 -5.89 -25.51
N GLY A 406 0.14 -7.17 -25.27
CA GLY A 406 1.11 -8.28 -25.29
C GLY A 406 2.20 -8.22 -24.22
N LEU A 407 1.97 -7.52 -23.10
CA LEU A 407 2.99 -7.27 -22.08
C LEU A 407 3.44 -8.56 -21.38
N GLN A 408 4.74 -8.73 -21.21
CA GLN A 408 5.30 -9.85 -20.47
C GLN A 408 5.00 -9.73 -18.98
N VAL A 409 4.89 -10.87 -18.29
CA VAL A 409 4.67 -10.94 -16.83
C VAL A 409 5.77 -10.21 -16.02
N ALA A 410 6.95 -9.98 -16.61
CA ALA A 410 8.00 -9.15 -16.02
C ALA A 410 7.66 -7.64 -16.08
N GLU A 411 7.14 -7.15 -17.19
CA GLU A 411 6.77 -5.75 -17.42
C GLU A 411 5.51 -5.38 -16.64
N GLN A 412 4.50 -6.26 -16.64
CA GLN A 412 3.30 -6.14 -15.81
C GLN A 412 3.66 -5.90 -14.33
N LYS A 413 4.69 -6.59 -13.82
CA LYS A 413 5.17 -6.45 -12.43
C LYS A 413 5.90 -5.13 -12.14
N LEU A 414 6.40 -4.43 -13.15
CA LEU A 414 7.02 -3.12 -13.00
C LEU A 414 5.98 -2.00 -12.91
N HIS A 415 4.79 -2.22 -13.48
CA HIS A 415 3.74 -1.22 -13.68
C HIS A 415 2.41 -1.53 -12.96
N VAL A 416 2.42 -2.42 -11.96
CA VAL A 416 1.23 -2.79 -11.16
C VAL A 416 0.58 -1.55 -10.53
N GLY A 417 -0.73 -1.37 -10.73
CA GLY A 417 -1.50 -0.28 -10.15
C GLY A 417 -1.39 1.07 -10.88
N GLU A 418 -0.54 1.16 -11.91
CA GLU A 418 -0.37 2.35 -12.77
C GLU A 418 -0.61 2.10 -14.26
N LEU A 419 -0.70 0.84 -14.72
CA LEU A 419 -0.92 0.50 -16.14
C LEU A 419 -2.16 1.19 -16.73
N ALA A 420 -3.27 1.24 -15.98
CA ALA A 420 -4.51 1.88 -16.45
C ALA A 420 -4.35 3.40 -16.63
N TYR A 421 -3.57 4.02 -15.74
CA TYR A 421 -3.25 5.45 -15.79
C TYR A 421 -2.32 5.77 -16.96
N LEU A 422 -1.21 5.03 -17.09
CA LEU A 422 -0.25 5.18 -18.18
C LEU A 422 -0.90 4.96 -19.56
N LYS A 423 -1.79 3.96 -19.67
CA LYS A 423 -2.55 3.69 -20.91
C LYS A 423 -3.49 4.83 -21.26
N ARG A 424 -4.18 5.43 -20.28
CA ARG A 424 -5.01 6.62 -20.51
C ARG A 424 -4.20 7.82 -21.03
N SER A 425 -2.99 8.05 -20.51
CA SER A 425 -2.10 9.10 -21.02
C SER A 425 -1.62 8.84 -22.45
N PHE A 426 -1.42 7.57 -22.83
CA PHE A 426 -1.08 7.15 -24.19
C PHE A 426 -2.27 7.32 -25.14
N ASP A 427 -3.44 6.78 -24.78
CA ASP A 427 -4.65 6.79 -25.61
C ASP A 427 -5.19 8.21 -25.84
N ALA A 428 -5.02 9.11 -24.87
CA ALA A 428 -5.32 10.54 -25.04
C ALA A 428 -4.45 11.23 -26.12
N GLN A 429 -3.37 10.60 -26.59
CA GLN A 429 -2.52 11.08 -27.66
C GLN A 429 -2.62 10.25 -28.96
N ASP A 430 -3.26 9.08 -28.93
CA ASP A 430 -3.67 8.33 -30.13
C ASP A 430 -5.01 8.86 -30.65
N LEU A 431 -4.95 10.05 -31.25
CA LEU A 431 -6.11 10.68 -31.89
C LEU A 431 -6.69 9.87 -33.06
N SER A 432 -5.96 8.85 -33.53
CA SER A 432 -6.36 7.96 -34.61
C SER A 432 -6.99 6.64 -34.16
N ALA A 433 -6.89 6.30 -32.87
CA ALA A 433 -7.26 5.01 -32.30
C ALA A 433 -6.67 3.80 -33.05
N LEU A 434 -5.42 3.92 -33.53
CA LEU A 434 -4.71 2.87 -34.28
C LEU A 434 -3.79 2.00 -33.41
N GLY A 435 -3.69 2.29 -32.12
CA GLY A 435 -2.84 1.58 -31.15
C GLY A 435 -1.40 2.10 -31.11
N TYR A 436 -1.08 3.17 -31.84
CA TYR A 436 0.26 3.74 -31.90
C TYR A 436 0.25 5.28 -31.96
N ILE A 437 1.32 5.89 -31.44
CA ILE A 437 1.49 7.35 -31.42
C ILE A 437 2.84 7.76 -32.02
N SER A 438 2.91 8.92 -32.69
CA SER A 438 4.15 9.43 -33.26
C SER A 438 5.10 10.03 -32.21
N ARG A 439 6.39 10.20 -32.52
CA ARG A 439 7.40 10.77 -31.60
C ARG A 439 6.94 12.05 -30.85
N PRO A 440 6.31 13.07 -31.48
CA PRO A 440 5.82 14.24 -30.75
C PRO A 440 4.66 13.95 -29.79
N ARG A 441 3.81 12.97 -30.12
CA ARG A 441 2.68 12.53 -29.29
C ARG A 441 3.14 11.66 -28.13
N LEU A 442 4.15 10.82 -28.32
CA LEU A 442 4.85 10.10 -27.26
C LEU A 442 5.41 11.05 -26.20
N PHE A 443 6.08 12.13 -26.63
CA PHE A 443 6.59 13.14 -25.71
C PHE A 443 5.46 13.83 -24.91
N GLN A 444 4.31 14.06 -25.54
CA GLN A 444 3.13 14.61 -24.86
C GLN A 444 2.57 13.61 -23.85
N ALA A 445 2.39 12.33 -24.22
CA ALA A 445 1.92 11.28 -23.31
C ALA A 445 2.82 11.15 -22.06
N LEU A 446 4.15 11.18 -22.24
CA LEU A 446 5.14 11.21 -21.16
C LEU A 446 5.05 12.47 -20.28
N THR A 447 4.67 13.62 -20.85
CA THR A 447 4.45 14.85 -20.08
C THR A 447 3.15 14.75 -19.27
N TYR A 448 2.04 14.34 -19.90
CA TYR A 448 0.73 14.18 -19.26
C TYR A 448 0.70 13.10 -18.17
N SER A 449 1.47 12.02 -18.31
CA SER A 449 1.62 11.02 -17.25
C SER A 449 2.45 11.51 -16.05
N GLY A 450 3.01 12.72 -16.12
CA GLY A 450 3.92 13.28 -15.12
C GLY A 450 5.35 12.74 -15.21
N VAL A 451 5.62 11.68 -15.97
CA VAL A 451 6.93 11.04 -16.12
C VAL A 451 8.01 12.03 -16.58
N VAL A 452 7.70 12.87 -17.57
CA VAL A 452 8.58 13.94 -18.07
C VAL A 452 8.12 15.28 -17.51
N PRO A 453 9.02 16.10 -16.90
CA PRO A 453 8.63 17.42 -16.43
C PRO A 453 8.32 18.35 -17.61
N ALA A 454 7.51 19.37 -17.37
CA ALA A 454 7.14 20.32 -18.41
C ALA A 454 8.35 21.09 -18.99
N VAL A 455 9.42 21.29 -18.19
CA VAL A 455 10.62 22.09 -18.47
C VAL A 455 11.82 21.56 -17.68
N GLY A 456 13.05 21.99 -18.01
CA GLY A 456 14.27 21.74 -17.23
C GLY A 456 15.14 20.58 -17.74
N PRO A 457 16.24 20.21 -17.03
CA PRO A 457 17.23 19.25 -17.54
C PRO A 457 16.67 17.86 -17.90
N MET A 458 15.70 17.38 -17.13
CA MET A 458 15.02 16.09 -17.38
C MET A 458 13.97 16.16 -18.49
N HIS A 459 13.53 17.38 -18.87
CA HIS A 459 12.75 17.60 -20.09
C HIS A 459 13.65 17.49 -21.33
N THR A 460 14.84 18.12 -21.30
CA THR A 460 15.85 18.01 -22.36
C THR A 460 16.33 16.57 -22.55
N TYR A 461 16.71 15.88 -21.47
CA TYR A 461 17.12 14.48 -21.53
C TYR A 461 16.05 13.57 -22.15
N ALA A 462 14.78 13.76 -21.80
CA ALA A 462 13.71 12.99 -22.42
C ALA A 462 13.53 13.30 -23.91
N ALA A 463 13.90 14.49 -24.38
CA ALA A 463 13.88 14.84 -25.79
C ALA A 463 15.05 14.16 -26.52
N GLU A 464 16.26 14.20 -25.94
CA GLU A 464 17.46 13.49 -26.43
C GLU A 464 17.21 11.97 -26.56
N VAL A 465 16.56 11.34 -25.56
CA VAL A 465 16.14 9.93 -25.61
C VAL A 465 15.17 9.65 -26.77
N LEU A 466 14.33 10.61 -27.16
CA LEU A 466 13.47 10.46 -28.34
C LEU A 466 14.18 10.75 -29.66
N GLU A 467 15.26 11.53 -29.66
CA GLU A 467 16.11 11.77 -30.84
C GLU A 467 16.91 10.52 -31.26
N GLU A 468 17.07 9.53 -30.37
CA GLU A 468 17.56 8.18 -30.73
C GLU A 468 16.67 7.46 -31.76
N PHE A 469 15.40 7.87 -31.89
CA PHE A 469 14.41 7.26 -32.78
C PHE A 469 14.15 8.14 -34.02
N GLU A 470 13.90 7.50 -35.16
CA GLU A 470 13.58 8.17 -36.42
C GLU A 470 12.34 9.08 -36.26
N GLU A 471 12.29 10.21 -36.98
CA GLU A 471 11.20 11.18 -36.81
C GLU A 471 9.82 10.62 -37.18
N GLN A 472 9.81 9.62 -38.05
CA GLN A 472 8.62 8.92 -38.55
C GLN A 472 8.29 7.66 -37.73
N SER A 473 9.03 7.37 -36.65
CA SER A 473 8.72 6.26 -35.74
C SER A 473 7.33 6.43 -35.11
N ASN A 474 6.55 5.37 -35.20
CA ASN A 474 5.30 5.17 -34.47
C ASN A 474 5.58 4.22 -33.32
N PHE A 475 5.03 4.52 -32.14
CA PHE A 475 5.30 3.81 -30.90
C PHE A 475 4.01 3.17 -30.38
N THR A 476 4.09 1.87 -30.14
CA THR A 476 3.08 1.09 -29.42
C THR A 476 3.09 1.41 -27.92
N PHE A 477 2.08 0.93 -27.19
CA PHE A 477 2.03 1.10 -25.75
C PHE A 477 3.21 0.42 -25.01
N SER A 478 3.70 -0.71 -25.51
CA SER A 478 4.87 -1.40 -24.93
C SER A 478 6.13 -0.56 -25.06
N GLU A 479 6.37 0.05 -26.22
CA GLU A 479 7.53 0.91 -26.46
C GLU A 479 7.45 2.21 -25.63
N PHE A 480 6.23 2.73 -25.41
CA PHE A 480 6.02 3.82 -24.45
C PHE A 480 6.42 3.43 -23.02
N LEU A 481 6.07 2.24 -22.54
CA LEU A 481 6.48 1.76 -21.20
C LEU A 481 8.01 1.63 -21.09
N ASP A 482 8.70 1.20 -22.14
CA ASP A 482 10.17 1.16 -22.16
C ASP A 482 10.80 2.56 -22.09
N VAL A 483 10.25 3.55 -22.79
CA VAL A 483 10.72 4.95 -22.66
C VAL A 483 10.39 5.52 -21.27
N VAL A 484 9.22 5.21 -20.71
CA VAL A 484 8.87 5.55 -19.31
C VAL A 484 9.95 5.00 -18.36
N ARG A 485 10.33 3.73 -18.49
CA ARG A 485 11.37 3.11 -17.65
C ARG A 485 12.71 3.84 -17.76
N ARG A 486 13.22 4.08 -18.99
CA ARG A 486 14.50 4.79 -19.20
C ARG A 486 14.50 6.17 -18.54
N VAL A 487 13.44 6.94 -18.73
CA VAL A 487 13.30 8.30 -18.15
C VAL A 487 13.23 8.25 -16.62
N ARG A 488 12.47 7.30 -16.05
CA ARG A 488 12.34 7.13 -14.59
C ARG A 488 13.64 6.67 -13.94
N ASP A 489 14.38 5.76 -14.58
CA ASP A 489 15.69 5.31 -14.09
C ASP A 489 16.68 6.49 -14.02
N GLN A 490 16.77 7.31 -15.07
CA GLN A 490 17.62 8.50 -15.08
C GLN A 490 17.18 9.54 -14.02
N GLN A 491 15.88 9.79 -13.86
CA GLN A 491 15.38 10.72 -12.84
C GLN A 491 15.65 10.24 -11.42
N ARG A 492 15.40 8.95 -11.13
CA ARG A 492 15.73 8.34 -9.83
C ARG A 492 17.22 8.48 -9.54
N ASP A 493 18.09 8.17 -10.49
CA ASP A 493 19.54 8.22 -10.30
C ASP A 493 20.04 9.67 -10.11
N ALA A 494 19.49 10.65 -10.83
CA ALA A 494 19.77 12.06 -10.60
C ALA A 494 19.35 12.52 -9.19
N ILE A 495 18.16 12.11 -8.72
CA ILE A 495 17.67 12.41 -7.36
C ILE A 495 18.53 11.70 -6.30
N ARG A 496 18.92 10.44 -6.53
CA ARG A 496 19.80 9.65 -5.66
C ARG A 496 21.15 10.33 -5.48
N ASP A 497 21.75 10.79 -6.58
CA ASP A 497 23.06 11.44 -6.59
C ASP A 497 23.00 12.83 -5.95
N GLU A 498 21.90 13.57 -6.16
CA GLU A 498 21.60 14.83 -5.46
C GLU A 498 21.48 14.62 -3.94
N ILE A 499 20.65 13.65 -3.49
CA ILE A 499 20.53 13.26 -2.07
C ILE A 499 21.89 12.86 -1.50
N GLY A 500 22.63 11.99 -2.20
CA GLY A 500 23.97 11.58 -1.80
C GLY A 500 24.92 12.76 -1.67
N SER A 501 24.87 13.73 -2.59
CA SER A 501 25.69 14.95 -2.53
C SER A 501 25.38 15.81 -1.30
N MET A 502 24.11 15.90 -0.92
CA MET A 502 23.64 16.68 0.23
C MET A 502 23.89 15.98 1.57
N LEU A 503 23.99 14.64 1.56
CA LEU A 503 24.35 13.85 2.73
C LEU A 503 25.86 13.75 2.97
N LYS A 504 26.72 13.84 1.93
CA LYS A 504 28.21 13.79 2.06
C LYS A 504 28.79 14.62 3.23
N PRO A 505 28.35 15.87 3.51
CA PRO A 505 28.87 16.66 4.64
C PRO A 505 28.45 16.15 6.03
N VAL A 506 27.43 15.29 6.09
CA VAL A 506 26.79 14.79 7.33
C VAL A 506 26.91 13.26 7.45
N SER A 507 27.53 12.58 6.47
CA SER A 507 27.48 11.13 6.34
C SER A 507 28.12 10.39 7.52
N SER A 508 27.27 9.68 8.26
CA SER A 508 27.68 8.46 8.96
C SER A 508 28.19 7.44 7.93
N PRO A 509 29.26 6.65 8.22
CA PRO A 509 29.77 5.62 7.33
C PRO A 509 28.76 4.48 7.04
N SER A 510 27.60 4.48 7.71
CA SER A 510 26.51 3.51 7.49
C SER A 510 25.68 3.75 6.23
N GLY A 511 25.91 4.85 5.48
CA GLY A 511 25.12 5.19 4.28
C GLY A 511 23.66 5.56 4.55
N ARG A 512 23.26 5.66 5.83
CA ARG A 512 21.86 5.87 6.22
C ARG A 512 21.41 7.31 6.04
N VAL A 513 20.21 7.51 5.50
CA VAL A 513 19.55 8.82 5.45
C VAL A 513 19.03 9.19 6.85
N PRO A 514 19.40 10.35 7.43
CA PRO A 514 18.86 10.79 8.71
C PRO A 514 17.36 11.12 8.61
N SER A 515 16.54 10.66 9.57
CA SER A 515 15.09 10.90 9.54
C SER A 515 14.67 12.38 9.54
N TRP A 516 15.50 13.28 10.07
CA TRP A 516 15.28 14.73 9.96
C TRP A 516 15.47 15.22 8.51
N PHE A 517 16.42 14.64 7.78
CA PHE A 517 16.69 15.01 6.39
C PHE A 517 15.54 14.59 5.49
N VAL A 518 14.97 13.41 5.70
CA VAL A 518 13.79 12.94 4.94
C VAL A 518 12.58 13.89 5.10
N ARG A 519 12.41 14.50 6.29
CA ARG A 519 11.34 15.49 6.54
C ARG A 519 11.56 16.82 5.80
N GLU A 520 12.81 17.24 5.68
CA GLU A 520 13.19 18.47 4.94
C GLU A 520 13.34 18.23 3.43
N LEU A 521 13.50 16.97 3.01
CA LEU A 521 13.77 16.58 1.63
C LEU A 521 12.80 17.21 0.61
N PRO A 522 11.48 17.34 0.87
CA PRO A 522 10.58 18.02 -0.07
C PRO A 522 10.97 19.48 -0.32
N ALA A 523 11.23 20.24 0.74
CA ALA A 523 11.64 21.64 0.65
C ALA A 523 13.04 21.80 0.05
N VAL A 524 13.90 20.78 0.19
CA VAL A 524 15.23 20.73 -0.40
C VAL A 524 15.16 20.43 -1.90
N LEU A 525 14.41 19.41 -2.33
CA LEU A 525 14.20 19.08 -3.74
C LEU A 525 13.50 20.22 -4.49
N LEU A 526 12.53 20.90 -3.86
CA LEU A 526 11.89 22.10 -4.41
C LEU A 526 12.81 23.33 -4.54
N ARG A 527 14.04 23.27 -4.02
CA ARG A 527 15.09 24.29 -4.24
C ARG A 527 16.13 23.85 -5.27
N LYS A 528 16.05 22.61 -5.77
CA LYS A 528 17.05 22.02 -6.68
C LYS A 528 16.50 21.94 -8.10
N ARG A 529 17.17 22.66 -9.02
CA ARG A 529 16.82 22.77 -10.44
C ARG A 529 16.69 21.41 -11.16
N SER A 530 17.40 20.38 -10.70
CA SER A 530 17.32 19.00 -11.18
C SER A 530 15.97 18.32 -10.88
N CYS A 531 15.24 18.80 -9.86
CA CYS A 531 14.06 18.16 -9.29
C CYS A 531 12.78 19.00 -9.44
N THR A 532 12.90 20.32 -9.64
CA THR A 532 11.76 21.22 -9.85
C THR A 532 11.31 21.28 -11.31
N ALA A 533 10.12 20.74 -11.60
CA ALA A 533 9.31 21.25 -12.70
C ALA A 533 8.56 22.51 -12.23
N SER A 534 8.61 23.61 -12.99
CA SER A 534 7.92 24.87 -12.63
C SER A 534 6.40 24.76 -12.51
N SER A 535 5.79 23.66 -12.97
CA SER A 535 4.35 23.39 -12.85
C SER A 535 3.94 22.86 -11.46
N VAL A 536 4.88 22.39 -10.64
CA VAL A 536 4.56 21.78 -9.34
C VAL A 536 4.45 22.86 -8.27
N ILE A 537 3.25 23.07 -7.73
CA ILE A 537 3.05 23.93 -6.56
C ILE A 537 3.69 23.24 -5.36
N SER A 538 4.50 24.00 -4.61
CA SER A 538 5.23 23.53 -3.42
C SER A 538 4.34 22.74 -2.45
N GLU A 539 3.11 23.21 -2.21
CA GLU A 539 2.17 22.60 -1.27
C GLU A 539 1.68 21.22 -1.71
N ASP A 540 1.50 20.97 -3.01
CA ASP A 540 1.06 19.66 -3.51
C ASP A 540 2.18 18.64 -3.41
N PHE A 541 3.42 19.02 -3.75
CA PHE A 541 4.55 18.12 -3.59
C PHE A 541 4.86 17.86 -2.12
N VAL A 542 4.84 18.88 -1.25
CA VAL A 542 5.00 18.69 0.20
C VAL A 542 3.85 17.86 0.77
N GLY A 543 2.62 18.03 0.27
CA GLY A 543 1.45 17.25 0.67
C GLY A 543 1.56 15.79 0.25
N ALA A 544 1.75 15.53 -1.05
CA ALA A 544 1.95 14.20 -1.61
C ALA A 544 3.17 13.51 -1.01
N PHE A 545 4.30 14.21 -0.82
CA PHE A 545 5.48 13.64 -0.17
C PHE A 545 5.19 13.33 1.28
N LYS A 546 4.45 14.17 2.02
CA LYS A 546 4.07 13.82 3.41
C LYS A 546 3.18 12.59 3.45
N THR A 547 2.22 12.44 2.53
CA THR A 547 1.45 11.21 2.39
C THR A 547 2.40 10.03 2.13
N MET A 548 3.22 10.08 1.08
CA MET A 548 4.10 8.98 0.70
C MET A 548 5.29 8.74 1.68
N LEU A 549 5.66 9.72 2.51
CA LEU A 549 6.67 9.63 3.58
C LEU A 549 6.11 8.94 4.83
N ILE A 550 4.85 9.22 5.14
CA ILE A 550 4.09 8.41 6.09
C ILE A 550 3.96 6.97 5.54
N ASP A 551 4.17 6.79 4.23
CA ASP A 551 4.08 5.50 3.54
C ASP A 551 5.38 4.65 3.56
N ASP A 552 6.48 5.05 4.22
CA ASP A 552 7.71 4.23 4.30
C ASP A 552 8.55 4.54 5.56
N GLU A 553 8.40 3.73 6.63
CA GLU A 553 9.20 3.88 7.87
C GLU A 553 10.66 3.42 7.72
N ASP A 554 11.00 2.66 6.67
CA ASP A 554 12.34 2.09 6.42
C ASP A 554 13.15 2.93 5.42
N LEU A 555 12.90 4.24 5.34
CA LEU A 555 13.66 5.22 4.52
C LEU A 555 15.09 5.50 5.03
N GLU A 556 15.71 4.51 5.67
CA GLU A 556 17.13 4.58 6.02
C GLU A 556 18.02 4.49 4.78
N ASP A 557 17.51 4.06 3.63
CA ASP A 557 18.23 3.88 2.37
C ASP A 557 18.04 5.06 1.40
N ILE A 558 19.15 5.50 0.78
CA ILE A 558 19.17 6.56 -0.24
C ILE A 558 18.37 6.10 -1.48
N GLU A 559 18.45 4.82 -1.87
CA GLU A 559 17.78 4.32 -3.09
C GLU A 559 16.25 4.31 -2.94
N ARG A 560 15.74 3.87 -1.78
CA ARG A 560 14.32 3.98 -1.43
C ARG A 560 13.87 5.44 -1.37
N THR A 561 14.64 6.29 -0.69
CA THR A 561 14.34 7.74 -0.56
C THR A 561 14.29 8.44 -1.92
N ALA A 562 15.21 8.10 -2.84
CA ALA A 562 15.20 8.62 -4.20
C ALA A 562 14.00 8.11 -5.01
N THR A 563 13.64 6.83 -4.88
CA THR A 563 12.47 6.22 -5.53
C THR A 563 11.17 6.87 -5.05
N LEU A 564 11.05 7.15 -3.75
CA LEU A 564 9.92 7.82 -3.13
C LEU A 564 9.78 9.26 -3.64
N ALA A 565 10.87 10.02 -3.60
CA ALA A 565 10.94 11.39 -4.11
C ALA A 565 10.57 11.46 -5.59
N HIS A 566 11.13 10.57 -6.40
CA HIS A 566 10.83 10.45 -7.82
C HIS A 566 9.33 10.21 -8.09
N ARG A 567 8.73 9.18 -7.47
CA ARG A 567 7.30 8.87 -7.63
C ARG A 567 6.39 10.00 -7.16
N THR A 568 6.78 10.67 -6.07
CA THR A 568 6.04 11.84 -5.58
C THR A 568 6.11 13.01 -6.55
N LEU A 569 7.28 13.31 -7.11
CA LEU A 569 7.45 14.36 -8.13
C LEU A 569 6.65 14.03 -9.40
N GLU A 570 6.61 12.76 -9.81
CA GLU A 570 5.79 12.28 -10.93
C GLU A 570 4.31 12.54 -10.69
N ARG A 571 3.77 12.10 -9.55
CA ARG A 571 2.35 12.31 -9.18
C ARG A 571 2.00 13.79 -9.05
N ALA A 572 2.87 14.61 -8.47
CA ALA A 572 2.66 16.04 -8.33
C ALA A 572 2.66 16.76 -9.70
N ARG A 573 3.49 16.32 -10.66
CA ARG A 573 3.49 16.81 -12.04
C ARG A 573 2.19 16.46 -12.76
N ALA A 574 1.74 15.21 -12.67
CA ALA A 574 0.47 14.76 -13.21
C ALA A 574 -0.72 15.59 -12.67
N GLN A 575 -0.83 15.72 -11.34
CA GLN A 575 -1.90 16.49 -10.70
C GLN A 575 -1.86 17.99 -11.02
N ALA A 576 -0.70 18.56 -11.31
CA ALA A 576 -0.60 19.92 -11.82
C ALA A 576 -1.24 20.05 -13.21
N LEU A 577 -0.96 19.12 -14.13
CA LEU A 577 -1.52 19.13 -15.49
C LEU A 577 -3.03 18.86 -15.49
N THR A 578 -3.53 17.88 -14.72
CA THR A 578 -4.97 17.62 -14.59
C THR A 578 -5.74 18.86 -14.08
N ARG A 579 -5.16 19.62 -13.14
CA ARG A 579 -5.75 20.88 -12.66
C ARG A 579 -5.67 22.02 -13.66
N GLU A 580 -4.58 22.12 -14.43
CA GLU A 580 -4.46 23.08 -15.53
C GLU A 580 -5.53 22.81 -16.60
N ASP A 581 -5.73 21.54 -17.00
CA ASP A 581 -6.78 21.15 -17.95
C ASP A 581 -8.20 21.40 -17.40
N ARG A 582 -8.42 21.18 -16.09
CA ARG A 582 -9.69 21.49 -15.40
C ARG A 582 -9.96 23.00 -15.37
N LEU A 583 -8.94 23.80 -15.09
CA LEU A 583 -9.03 25.26 -15.07
C LEU A 583 -9.24 25.82 -16.49
N ALA A 584 -8.57 25.26 -17.51
CA ALA A 584 -8.80 25.60 -18.90
C ALA A 584 -10.27 25.34 -19.30
N LYS A 585 -10.83 24.15 -18.99
CA LYS A 585 -12.25 23.83 -19.20
C LYS A 585 -13.20 24.79 -18.47
N GLN A 586 -12.89 25.18 -17.22
CA GLN A 586 -13.68 26.16 -16.46
C GLN A 586 -13.64 27.57 -17.09
N LEU A 587 -12.55 27.92 -17.76
CA LEU A 587 -12.39 29.19 -18.48
C LEU A 587 -12.92 29.13 -19.93
N GLY A 588 -13.46 27.99 -20.39
CA GLY A 588 -13.90 27.80 -21.77
C GLY A 588 -12.75 27.72 -22.79
N VAL A 589 -11.55 27.33 -22.34
CA VAL A 589 -10.37 27.13 -23.18
C VAL A 589 -10.23 25.64 -23.51
N ASP A 590 -10.31 25.31 -24.80
CA ASP A 590 -10.15 23.93 -25.28
C ASP A 590 -8.71 23.42 -25.08
N SER A 591 -8.56 22.12 -24.82
CA SER A 591 -7.23 21.48 -24.62
C SER A 591 -6.29 21.69 -25.81
N GLU A 592 -6.84 21.76 -27.03
CA GLU A 592 -6.08 22.07 -28.25
C GLU A 592 -5.46 23.49 -28.23
N MET A 593 -6.06 24.45 -27.51
CA MET A 593 -5.50 25.78 -27.30
C MET A 593 -4.48 25.83 -26.16
N VAL A 594 -4.64 24.97 -25.13
CA VAL A 594 -3.68 24.87 -24.02
C VAL A 594 -2.33 24.34 -24.51
N GLN A 595 -2.32 23.40 -25.46
CA GLN A 595 -1.08 22.76 -25.89
C GLN A 595 -0.07 23.73 -26.56
N PRO A 596 -0.45 24.64 -27.48
CA PRO A 596 0.42 25.72 -27.95
C PRO A 596 0.90 26.66 -26.84
N LEU A 597 0.05 26.97 -25.85
CA LEU A 597 0.43 27.82 -24.71
C LEU A 597 1.49 27.14 -23.83
N ARG A 598 1.37 25.84 -23.57
CA ARG A 598 2.38 25.02 -22.88
C ARG A 598 3.71 24.99 -23.64
N VAL A 599 3.67 24.84 -24.97
CA VAL A 599 4.86 24.88 -25.83
C VAL A 599 5.52 26.26 -25.81
N ALA A 600 4.73 27.33 -25.94
CA ALA A 600 5.22 28.70 -25.86
C ALA A 600 5.86 28.97 -24.49
N PHE A 601 5.14 28.71 -23.38
CA PHE A 601 5.65 28.85 -22.02
C PHE A 601 6.98 28.09 -21.83
N ARG A 602 7.04 26.82 -22.26
CA ARG A 602 8.28 26.02 -22.27
C ARG A 602 9.41 26.73 -23.01
N SER A 603 9.18 27.23 -24.23
CA SER A 603 10.21 27.95 -25.00
C SER A 603 10.74 29.19 -24.28
N LEU A 604 9.94 29.84 -23.42
CA LEU A 604 10.39 30.99 -22.62
C LEU A 604 11.11 30.56 -21.34
N SER A 605 10.56 29.57 -20.65
CA SER A 605 11.12 28.94 -19.45
C SER A 605 12.47 28.25 -19.69
N MET A 606 12.78 27.88 -20.94
CA MET A 606 14.11 27.38 -21.32
C MET A 606 15.16 28.48 -21.45
N LEU A 607 14.77 29.77 -21.58
CA LEU A 607 15.72 30.89 -21.70
C LEU A 607 16.39 31.26 -20.37
N ASN A 608 15.80 30.89 -19.23
CA ASN A 608 16.34 31.20 -17.90
C ASN A 608 16.77 29.97 -17.08
N GLU A 609 16.61 28.75 -17.62
CA GLU A 609 16.88 27.45 -16.96
C GLU A 609 16.09 27.18 -15.65
N GLU A 610 15.39 28.17 -15.11
CA GLU A 610 14.67 28.12 -13.85
C GLU A 610 13.22 27.66 -14.02
N GLY A 611 12.77 27.47 -15.25
CA GLY A 611 11.45 26.94 -15.57
C GLY A 611 10.32 27.96 -15.43
N THR A 612 10.57 29.09 -14.76
CA THR A 612 9.61 30.19 -14.61
C THR A 612 9.65 31.12 -15.83
N VAL A 613 8.65 31.98 -16.02
CA VAL A 613 8.71 33.07 -17.00
C VAL A 613 8.63 34.39 -16.26
N GLY A 614 9.73 35.13 -16.24
CA GLY A 614 9.81 36.44 -15.61
C GLY A 614 9.32 37.57 -16.51
N VAL A 615 9.25 38.77 -15.93
CA VAL A 615 8.86 40.00 -16.65
C VAL A 615 9.85 40.32 -17.79
N ARG A 616 11.11 39.90 -17.68
CA ARG A 616 12.13 40.08 -18.73
C ARG A 616 11.81 39.19 -19.94
N GLU A 617 11.59 37.90 -19.69
CA GLU A 617 11.31 36.90 -20.72
C GLU A 617 9.98 37.23 -21.44
N LEU A 618 8.95 37.66 -20.70
CA LEU A 618 7.71 38.18 -21.29
C LEU A 618 7.95 39.41 -22.17
N ARG A 619 8.82 40.35 -21.76
CA ARG A 619 9.16 41.53 -22.58
C ARG A 619 9.87 41.15 -23.86
N GLU A 620 10.86 40.26 -23.80
CA GLU A 620 11.61 39.81 -24.98
C GLU A 620 10.69 39.22 -26.05
N VAL A 621 9.65 38.50 -25.65
CA VAL A 621 8.60 37.97 -26.55
C VAL A 621 7.70 39.07 -27.08
N LEU A 622 7.18 39.95 -26.21
CA LEU A 622 6.28 41.03 -26.62
C LEU A 622 6.96 42.11 -27.48
N THR A 623 8.30 42.08 -27.58
CA THR A 623 9.11 42.95 -28.45
C THR A 623 9.55 42.31 -29.77
N ARG A 624 9.17 41.05 -30.03
CA ARG A 624 9.41 40.33 -31.29
C ARG A 624 8.13 40.21 -32.10
#